data_AF-A0A0Q4DCX2-F1
#
_entry.id   AF-A0A0Q4DCX2-F1
#
_cell.length_a   1.000
_cell.length_b   1.000
_cell.length_c   1.000
_cell.angle_alpha   90.00
_cell.angle_beta   90.00
_cell.angle_gamma   90.00
#
_symmetry.space_group_name_H-M   'P 1'
#
loop_
_entity.id
_entity.type
_entity.pdbx_description
1 polymer ?
#
loop_
_entity_poly.entity_id
_entity_poly.type
_entity_poly.pdbx_seq_one_letter_code
_entity_poly.pdbx_strand_id
1 'polypeptide(L)'
;MPDPRHIRIDVGPFHLDAVPDSARWRAEGRGGDAPVEGGWSDWVAFAQRILQVDERWRGLEARGDAWDEGFAAGRDAAAVNPYR
;
A
#
# COMPACT_ATOMS: atom_id res chain seq x y z
N MET A 1 -31.75 4.85 -1.46
CA MET A 1 -30.46 4.16 -1.65
C MET A 1 -29.57 4.53 -0.48
N PRO A 2 -29.01 3.57 0.27
CA PRO A 2 -28.04 3.89 1.33
C PRO A 2 -26.85 4.62 0.73
N ASP A 3 -26.35 5.67 1.38
CA ASP A 3 -25.10 6.30 0.95
C ASP A 3 -23.96 5.30 1.18
N PRO A 4 -23.23 4.88 0.12
CA PRO A 4 -22.16 3.89 0.25
C PRO A 4 -21.01 4.36 1.16
N ARG A 5 -20.92 5.68 1.43
CA ARG A 5 -19.97 6.27 2.38
C ARG A 5 -20.36 6.08 3.85
N HIS A 6 -21.33 5.23 4.14
CA HIS A 6 -21.67 4.82 5.51
C HIS A 6 -21.53 3.31 5.71
N ILE A 7 -20.98 2.60 4.72
CA ILE A 7 -20.74 1.16 4.80
C ILE A 7 -19.39 0.94 5.47
N ARG A 8 -19.39 0.11 6.51
CA ARG A 8 -18.18 -0.39 7.17
C ARG A 8 -17.20 -0.98 6.18
N ILE A 9 -15.92 -0.67 6.35
CA ILE A 9 -14.84 -1.24 5.53
C ILE A 9 -13.93 -2.06 6.44
N ASP A 10 -13.87 -3.38 6.22
CA ASP A 10 -12.95 -4.26 6.94
C ASP A 10 -11.62 -4.38 6.20
N VAL A 11 -10.50 -4.14 6.91
CA VAL A 11 -9.13 -4.18 6.40
C VAL A 11 -8.29 -5.06 7.32
N GLY A 12 -8.43 -6.38 7.15
CA GLY A 12 -7.69 -7.36 7.94
C GLY A 12 -7.96 -7.22 9.44
N PRO A 13 -6.94 -6.90 10.27
CA PRO A 13 -7.12 -6.77 11.73
C PRO A 13 -7.73 -5.42 12.16
N PHE A 14 -8.01 -4.52 11.22
CA PHE A 14 -8.63 -3.22 11.46
C PHE A 14 -9.93 -3.09 10.68
N HIS A 15 -10.76 -2.15 11.09
CA HIS A 15 -11.94 -1.75 10.34
C HIS A 15 -12.12 -0.23 10.39
N LEU A 16 -12.78 0.31 9.39
CA LEU A 16 -13.08 1.73 9.24
C LEU A 16 -14.61 1.89 9.22
N ASP A 17 -15.14 2.59 10.22
CA ASP A 17 -16.57 2.83 10.41
C ASP A 17 -16.92 4.32 10.37
N ALA A 18 -18.08 4.67 9.81
CA ALA A 18 -18.56 6.03 9.84
C ALA A 18 -18.99 6.40 11.27
N VAL A 19 -18.55 7.55 11.76
CA VAL A 19 -18.93 8.05 13.09
C VAL A 19 -20.33 8.69 12.98
N PRO A 20 -21.33 8.23 13.75
CA PRO A 20 -22.70 8.76 13.69
C PRO A 20 -22.76 10.28 13.86
N ASP A 21 -23.68 10.91 13.15
CA ASP A 21 -23.95 12.36 13.21
C ASP A 21 -22.74 13.25 12.93
N SER A 22 -21.70 12.71 12.28
CA SER A 22 -20.49 13.43 11.91
C SER A 22 -20.07 13.09 10.47
N ALA A 23 -19.25 13.95 9.87
CA ALA A 23 -18.60 13.67 8.59
C ALA A 23 -17.26 12.91 8.76
N ARG A 24 -17.05 12.25 9.90
CA ARG A 24 -15.79 11.56 10.24
C ARG A 24 -15.93 10.05 10.18
N TRP A 25 -14.78 9.41 10.06
CA TRP A 25 -14.60 7.98 10.04
C TRP A 25 -13.56 7.57 11.06
N ARG A 26 -13.80 6.43 11.69
CA ARG A 26 -12.99 5.91 12.78
C ARG A 26 -12.36 4.59 12.40
N ALA A 27 -11.04 4.52 12.51
CA ALA A 27 -10.28 3.28 12.42
C ALA A 27 -10.14 2.64 13.81
N GLU A 28 -10.58 1.40 13.93
CA GLU A 28 -10.48 0.60 15.15
C GLU A 28 -9.74 -0.71 14.88
N GLY A 29 -8.72 -0.98 15.72
CA GLY A 29 -7.95 -2.21 15.67
C GLY A 29 -8.44 -3.25 16.67
N ARG A 30 -8.19 -4.53 16.36
CA ARG A 30 -8.56 -5.65 17.23
C ARG A 30 -7.87 -5.63 18.61
N GLY A 31 -6.76 -4.90 18.75
CA GLY A 31 -5.88 -4.91 19.93
C GLY A 31 -6.31 -4.03 21.10
N GLY A 32 -7.45 -3.33 21.01
CA GLY A 32 -7.88 -2.38 22.05
C GLY A 32 -7.07 -1.07 22.08
N ASP A 33 -6.32 -0.80 21.01
CA ASP A 33 -5.65 0.49 20.82
C ASP A 33 -6.68 1.62 20.71
N ALA A 34 -6.24 2.83 21.02
CA ALA A 34 -7.08 4.01 20.89
C ALA A 34 -7.51 4.20 19.43
N PRO A 35 -8.82 4.41 19.15
CA PRO A 35 -9.29 4.63 17.79
C PRO A 35 -8.74 5.93 17.20
N VAL A 36 -8.52 5.91 15.89
CA VAL A 36 -8.10 7.10 15.13
C VAL A 36 -9.28 7.60 14.32
N GLU A 37 -9.61 8.89 14.44
CA GLU A 37 -10.67 9.52 13.66
C GLU A 37 -10.11 10.52 12.63
N GLY A 38 -10.65 10.47 11.42
CA GLY A 38 -10.27 11.33 10.31
C GLY A 38 -11.46 11.65 9.42
N GLY A 39 -11.36 12.71 8.61
CA GLY A 39 -12.31 12.93 7.52
C GLY A 39 -12.13 11.88 6.43
N TRP A 40 -13.16 11.67 5.61
CA TRP A 40 -13.05 10.75 4.46
C TRP A 40 -11.87 11.08 3.53
N SER A 41 -11.61 12.37 3.30
CA SER A 41 -10.46 12.84 2.50
C SER A 41 -9.12 12.44 3.09
N ASP A 42 -8.99 12.42 4.42
CA ASP A 42 -7.75 12.06 5.10
C ASP A 42 -7.44 10.57 4.88
N TRP A 43 -8.47 9.72 4.96
CA TRP A 43 -8.35 8.29 4.68
C TRP A 43 -8.01 8.00 3.22
N VAL A 44 -8.60 8.75 2.27
CA VAL A 44 -8.25 8.64 0.84
C VAL A 44 -6.79 9.04 0.60
N ALA A 45 -6.34 10.16 1.19
CA ALA A 45 -4.95 10.60 1.07
C ALA A 45 -3.98 9.57 1.69
N PHE A 46 -4.33 8.98 2.83
CA PHE A 46 -3.55 7.91 3.45
C PHE A 46 -3.44 6.67 2.57
N ALA A 47 -4.55 6.20 1.99
CA ALA A 47 -4.55 5.05 1.08
C ALA A 47 -3.67 5.30 -0.15
N GLN A 48 -3.77 6.50 -0.76
CA GLN A 48 -2.90 6.89 -1.86
C GLN A 48 -1.43 6.89 -1.47
N ARG A 49 -1.11 7.35 -0.25
CA ARG A 49 0.26 7.34 0.25
C ARG A 49 0.81 5.93 0.44
N ILE A 50 0.00 4.99 0.94
CA ILE A 50 0.38 3.57 1.05
C ILE A 50 0.73 3.01 -0.34
N LEU A 51 -0.12 3.22 -1.33
CA LEU A 51 0.11 2.72 -2.70
C LEU A 51 1.39 3.30 -3.32
N GLN A 52 1.69 4.58 -3.09
CA GLN A 52 2.94 5.19 -3.56
C GLN A 52 4.18 4.58 -2.90
N VAL A 53 4.09 4.22 -1.62
CA VAL A 53 5.20 3.59 -0.89
C VAL A 53 5.41 2.16 -1.40
N ASP A 54 4.34 1.40 -1.59
CA ASP A 54 4.39 0.05 -2.16
C ASP A 54 5.01 0.04 -3.57
N GLU A 55 4.58 0.96 -4.45
CA GLU A 55 5.16 1.09 -5.79
C GLU A 55 6.66 1.39 -5.74
N ARG A 56 7.09 2.28 -4.85
CA ARG A 56 8.51 2.60 -4.67
C ARG A 56 9.31 1.39 -4.18
N TRP A 57 8.72 0.58 -3.30
CA TRP A 57 9.34 -0.63 -2.79
C TRP A 57 9.51 -1.67 -3.90
N ARG A 58 8.45 -1.95 -4.68
CA ARG A 58 8.53 -2.87 -5.83
C ARG A 58 9.57 -2.41 -6.87
N GLY A 59 9.67 -1.10 -7.09
CA GLY A 59 10.72 -0.53 -7.95
C GLY A 59 12.14 -0.65 -7.38
N LEU A 60 12.32 -0.85 -6.07
CA LEU A 60 13.62 -1.19 -5.47
C LEU A 60 13.90 -2.69 -5.63
N GLU A 61 12.92 -3.56 -5.38
CA GLU A 61 13.06 -5.02 -5.59
C GLU A 61 13.42 -5.34 -7.03
N ALA A 62 12.69 -4.80 -8.01
CA ALA A 62 12.98 -5.03 -9.43
C ALA A 62 14.38 -4.57 -9.86
N ARG A 63 14.94 -3.55 -9.21
CA ARG A 63 16.32 -3.12 -9.45
C ARG A 63 17.34 -4.07 -8.83
N GLY A 64 17.01 -4.68 -7.68
CA GLY A 64 17.80 -5.75 -7.08
C GLY A 64 17.85 -6.97 -8.00
N ASP A 65 16.69 -7.42 -8.47
CA ASP A 65 16.58 -8.56 -9.39
C ASP A 65 17.38 -8.33 -10.67
N ALA A 66 17.29 -7.13 -11.25
CA ALA A 66 18.07 -6.77 -12.44
C ALA A 66 19.59 -6.73 -12.18
N TRP A 67 20.01 -6.35 -10.96
CA TRP A 67 21.41 -6.38 -10.58
C TRP A 67 21.93 -7.81 -10.42
N ASP A 68 21.15 -8.68 -9.77
CA ASP A 68 21.48 -10.10 -9.62
C ASP A 68 21.58 -10.81 -10.98
N GLU A 69 20.64 -10.54 -11.89
CA GLU A 69 20.66 -11.07 -13.26
C GLU A 69 21.89 -10.58 -14.04
N GLY A 70 22.19 -9.28 -13.98
CA GLY A 70 23.37 -8.70 -14.63
C GLY A 70 24.69 -9.24 -14.07
N PHE A 71 24.76 -9.46 -12.76
CA PHE A 71 25.92 -10.06 -12.10
C PHE A 71 26.13 -11.53 -12.48
N ALA A 72 25.04 -12.30 -12.57
CA ALA A 72 25.07 -13.68 -13.05
C ALA A 72 25.54 -13.75 -14.52
N ALA A 73 24.99 -12.90 -15.40
CA ALA A 73 25.37 -12.84 -16.80
C ALA A 73 26.85 -12.46 -16.99
N GLY A 74 27.40 -11.56 -16.16
CA GLY A 74 28.81 -11.17 -16.22
C GLY A 74 29.80 -12.28 -15.84
N ARG A 75 29.33 -13.36 -15.19
CA ARG A 75 30.13 -14.55 -14.86
C ARG A 75 29.98 -15.69 -15.85
N ASP A 76 29.01 -15.60 -16.76
CA ASP A 76 28.84 -16.59 -17.81
C ASP A 76 29.76 -16.28 -18.99
N ALA A 77 30.73 -17.16 -19.22
CA ALA A 77 31.69 -17.04 -20.33
C ALA A 77 31.04 -17.18 -21.72
N ALA A 78 29.81 -17.68 -21.79
CA ALA A 78 29.02 -17.78 -23.02
C ALA A 78 28.08 -16.58 -23.25
N ALA A 79 27.98 -15.63 -22.30
CA ALA A 79 27.09 -14.48 -22.44
C ALA A 79 27.54 -13.54 -23.57
N VAL A 80 26.65 -13.31 -24.52
CA VAL A 80 26.87 -12.41 -25.67
C VAL A 80 26.29 -11.04 -25.33
N ASN A 81 27.12 -9.99 -25.39
CA ASN A 81 26.65 -8.60 -25.22
C ASN A 81 25.79 -8.20 -26.44
N PRO A 82 24.48 -7.91 -26.27
CA PRO A 82 23.59 -7.58 -27.38
C PRO A 82 23.78 -6.16 -27.94
N TYR A 83 24.62 -5.33 -27.30
CA TYR A 83 24.95 -3.98 -27.73
C TYR A 83 26.36 -3.87 -28.33
N ARG A 84 26.95 -5.00 -28.73
CA ARG A 84 28.24 -5.05 -29.43
C ARG A 84 28.08 -5.19 -30.93
#